data_AF-A0A945L8Y4-F1
#
_entry.id   AF-A0A945L8Y4-F1
#
_cell.length_a   1.000
_cell.length_b   1.000
_cell.length_c   1.000
_cell.angle_alpha   90.00
_cell.angle_beta   90.00
_cell.angle_gamma   90.00
#
_symmetry.space_group_name_H-M   'P 1'
#
loop_
_entity.id
_entity.type
_entity.pdbx_description
1 polymer ?
#
loop_
_entity_poly.entity_id
_entity_poly.type
_entity_poly.pdbx_seq_one_letter_code
_entity_poly.pdbx_strand_id
1 'polypeptide(L)'
;MNRLLSLCRKKGIRLFVFETPYYEADQKNLIERQSKLTAFFSDRNQDWITFWQDEELTANPAFYENKLYNQHLTQDGSKVFTQKLATVIEDKQLFPIRLQLTSQKSFPKRNY
;
A
#
# COMPACT_ATOMS: atom_id res chain seq x y z
N MET A 1 -3.53 3.62 15.51
CA MET A 1 -3.15 4.65 14.51
C MET A 1 -2.80 6.01 15.13
N ASN A 2 -3.68 6.68 15.90
CA ASN A 2 -3.40 8.02 16.46
C ASN A 2 -2.06 8.15 17.21
N ARG A 3 -1.73 7.17 18.07
CA ARG A 3 -0.45 7.15 18.81
C ARG A 3 0.77 7.06 17.88
N LEU A 4 0.67 6.28 16.80
CA LEU A 4 1.74 6.13 15.80
C LEU A 4 1.97 7.44 15.06
N LEU A 5 0.91 8.04 14.52
CA LEU A 5 0.98 9.32 13.80
C LEU A 5 1.57 10.43 14.69
N SER A 6 1.13 10.51 15.95
CA SER A 6 1.68 11.47 16.91
C SER A 6 3.16 11.25 17.19
N LEU A 7 3.58 9.99 17.39
CA LEU A 7 4.97 9.65 17.66
C LEU A 7 5.86 9.99 16.47
N CYS A 8 5.48 9.59 15.25
CA CYS A 8 6.25 9.88 14.04
C CYS A 8 6.37 11.39 13.80
N ARG A 9 5.27 12.15 13.97
CA ARG A 9 5.31 13.61 13.88
C ARG A 9 6.28 14.23 14.89
N LYS A 10 6.26 13.78 16.15
CA LYS A 10 7.20 14.23 17.20
C LYS A 10 8.66 13.90 16.88
N LYS A 11 8.90 12.85 16.10
CA LYS A 11 10.22 12.42 15.67
C LYS A 11 10.64 12.99 14.31
N GLY A 12 9.83 13.85 13.69
CA GLY A 12 10.09 14.38 12.35
C GLY A 12 10.01 13.31 11.24
N ILE A 13 9.40 12.16 11.50
CA ILE A 13 9.22 11.09 10.52
C ILE A 13 7.95 11.37 9.73
N ARG A 14 8.09 11.61 8.42
CA ARG A 14 6.96 11.67 7.50
C ARG A 14 6.44 10.25 7.26
N LEU A 15 5.14 10.06 7.47
CA LEU A 15 4.46 8.82 7.13
C LEU A 15 3.67 9.02 5.84
N PHE A 16 3.58 7.95 5.06
CA PHE A 16 2.59 7.78 4.00
C PHE A 16 1.85 6.48 4.31
N VAL A 17 0.52 6.55 4.38
CA VAL A 17 -0.30 5.38 4.71
C VAL A 17 -0.96 4.87 3.43
N PHE A 18 -0.98 3.57 3.23
CA PHE A 18 -1.72 2.99 2.13
C PHE A 18 -2.48 1.75 2.57
N GLU A 19 -3.46 1.39 1.77
CA GLU A 19 -4.21 0.16 1.94
C GLU A 19 -4.12 -0.70 0.68
N THR A 20 -3.78 -1.97 0.86
CA THR A 20 -3.76 -2.98 -0.21
C THR A 20 -5.16 -3.20 -0.80
N PRO A 21 -5.24 -3.58 -2.09
CA PRO A 21 -6.51 -3.88 -2.75
C PRO A 21 -7.19 -5.11 -2.10
N TYR A 22 -8.50 -5.21 -2.31
CA TYR A 22 -9.32 -6.35 -1.90
C TYR A 22 -9.82 -7.08 -3.14
N TYR A 23 -9.87 -8.41 -3.10
CA TYR A 23 -10.56 -9.15 -4.15
C TYR A 23 -12.04 -8.72 -4.21
N GLU A 24 -12.58 -8.53 -5.41
CA GLU A 24 -13.92 -7.95 -5.63
C GLU A 24 -15.04 -8.67 -4.87
N ALA A 25 -14.94 -9.99 -4.70
CA ALA A 25 -15.92 -10.80 -3.97
C ALA A 25 -16.01 -10.46 -2.47
N ASP A 26 -14.97 -9.82 -1.92
CA ASP A 26 -14.82 -9.50 -0.50
C ASP A 26 -15.15 -8.04 -0.16
N GLN A 27 -15.65 -7.26 -1.12
CA GLN A 27 -15.85 -5.81 -0.97
C GLN A 27 -17.11 -5.40 -0.19
N LYS A 28 -17.76 -6.33 0.53
CA LYS A 28 -18.95 -6.03 1.33
C LYS A 28 -18.62 -4.97 2.39
N ASN A 29 -19.40 -3.90 2.43
CA ASN A 29 -19.26 -2.76 3.36
C ASN A 29 -17.93 -1.97 3.24
N LEU A 30 -17.18 -2.11 2.13
CA LEU A 30 -15.97 -1.30 1.96
C LEU A 30 -16.29 0.19 1.83
N ILE A 31 -17.38 0.57 1.16
CA ILE A 31 -17.73 1.99 0.97
C ILE A 31 -17.75 2.76 2.30
N GLU A 32 -18.48 2.28 3.30
CA GLU A 32 -18.57 2.95 4.61
C GLU A 32 -17.21 3.00 5.32
N ARG A 33 -16.44 1.91 5.23
CA ARG A 33 -15.09 1.83 5.78
C ARG A 33 -14.15 2.84 5.11
N GLN A 34 -14.20 2.96 3.79
CA GLN A 34 -13.39 3.91 3.02
C GLN A 34 -13.77 5.34 3.33
N SER A 35 -15.06 5.65 3.47
CA SER A 35 -15.50 6.98 3.94
C SER A 35 -14.93 7.31 5.32
N LYS A 36 -14.97 6.36 6.27
CA LYS A 36 -14.41 6.55 7.62
C LYS A 36 -12.90 6.74 7.61
N LEU A 37 -12.17 5.96 6.81
CA LEU A 37 -10.72 6.10 6.66
C LEU A 37 -10.33 7.42 5.99
N THR A 38 -11.06 7.80 4.95
CA THR A 38 -10.87 9.07 4.24
C THR A 38 -11.01 10.24 5.21
N ALA A 39 -12.10 10.29 5.97
CA ALA A 39 -12.31 11.32 6.99
C ALA A 39 -11.19 11.30 8.04
N PHE A 40 -10.83 10.11 8.54
CA PHE A 40 -9.78 9.96 9.54
C PHE A 40 -8.43 10.55 9.11
N PHE A 41 -7.96 10.25 7.89
CA PHE A 41 -6.67 10.74 7.41
C PHE A 41 -6.72 12.21 6.96
N SER A 42 -7.81 12.64 6.34
CA SER A 42 -8.02 14.04 5.93
C SER A 42 -8.03 14.99 7.12
N ASP A 43 -8.76 14.68 8.20
CA ASP A 43 -8.81 15.48 9.43
C ASP A 43 -7.44 15.67 10.09
N ARG A 44 -6.46 14.83 9.74
CA ARG A 44 -5.10 14.83 10.30
C ARG A 44 -4.07 15.39 9.33
N ASN A 45 -4.48 15.81 8.14
CA ASN A 45 -3.58 16.18 7.05
C ASN A 45 -2.49 15.12 6.82
N GLN A 46 -2.89 13.84 6.84
CA GLN A 46 -1.99 12.70 6.70
C GLN A 46 -2.10 12.16 5.27
N ASP A 47 -0.97 12.09 4.57
CA ASP A 47 -0.89 11.48 3.24
C ASP A 47 -1.38 10.02 3.32
N TRP A 48 -2.40 9.70 2.51
CA TRP A 48 -2.92 8.33 2.40
C TRP A 48 -3.45 7.98 1.00
N ILE A 49 -3.54 6.69 0.69
CA ILE A 49 -4.22 6.16 -0.50
C ILE A 49 -4.82 4.78 -0.24
N THR A 50 -5.81 4.38 -1.04
CA THR A 50 -6.38 3.04 -1.06
C THR A 50 -6.52 2.56 -2.50
N PHE A 51 -6.41 1.25 -2.71
CA PHE A 51 -6.50 0.60 -4.02
C PHE A 51 -7.75 -0.28 -4.14
N TRP A 52 -8.76 -0.07 -3.28
CA TRP A 52 -9.96 -0.91 -3.25
C TRP A 52 -10.87 -0.82 -4.48
N GLN A 53 -10.69 0.20 -5.35
CA GLN A 53 -11.40 0.35 -6.64
C GLN A 53 -10.46 0.25 -7.84
N ASP A 54 -9.21 -0.20 -7.65
CA ASP A 54 -8.30 -0.38 -8.77
C ASP A 54 -8.65 -1.70 -9.48
N GLU A 55 -9.42 -1.63 -10.57
CA GLU A 55 -9.96 -2.80 -11.28
C GLU A 55 -8.89 -3.82 -11.66
N GLU A 56 -7.71 -3.36 -12.08
CA GLU A 56 -6.59 -4.23 -12.46
C GLU A 56 -6.11 -5.08 -11.28
N LEU A 57 -6.13 -4.50 -10.07
CA LEU A 57 -5.74 -5.18 -8.85
C LEU A 57 -6.88 -6.03 -8.27
N THR A 58 -8.12 -5.53 -8.30
CA THR A 58 -9.25 -6.12 -7.56
C THR A 58 -9.95 -7.26 -8.30
N ALA A 59 -9.89 -7.27 -9.64
CA ALA A 59 -10.60 -8.25 -10.47
C ALA A 59 -9.81 -9.55 -10.71
N ASN A 60 -8.50 -9.55 -10.47
CA ASN A 60 -7.65 -10.72 -10.77
C ASN A 60 -7.52 -11.67 -9.56
N PRO A 61 -8.21 -12.82 -9.53
CA PRO A 61 -8.14 -13.75 -8.39
C PRO A 61 -6.76 -14.38 -8.22
N ALA A 62 -5.89 -14.40 -9.23
CA ALA A 62 -4.53 -14.95 -9.12
C ALA A 62 -3.59 -14.07 -8.29
N PHE A 63 -3.99 -12.81 -8.02
CA PHE A 63 -3.23 -11.90 -7.18
C PHE A 63 -3.43 -12.16 -5.69
N TYR A 64 -4.34 -13.06 -5.29
CA TYR A 64 -4.72 -13.28 -3.89
C TYR A 64 -4.44 -14.70 -3.44
N GLU A 65 -3.88 -14.85 -2.24
CA GLU A 65 -3.52 -16.16 -1.67
C GLU A 65 -4.76 -17.01 -1.32
N ASN A 66 -5.90 -16.37 -1.07
CA ASN A 66 -7.18 -17.05 -0.85
C ASN A 66 -8.29 -16.29 -1.58
N LYS A 67 -9.20 -17.04 -2.20
CA LYS A 67 -10.34 -16.52 -2.96
C LYS A 67 -11.54 -16.13 -2.10
N LEU A 68 -11.53 -16.47 -0.81
CA LEU A 68 -12.71 -16.33 0.06
C LEU A 68 -12.65 -15.16 1.06
N TYR A 69 -11.47 -14.66 1.46
CA TYR A 69 -11.34 -13.64 2.55
C TYR A 69 -10.04 -12.83 2.61
N ASN A 70 -9.29 -12.60 1.52
CA ASN A 70 -7.89 -12.18 1.69
C ASN A 70 -7.51 -10.86 1.01
N GLN A 71 -6.98 -9.95 1.84
CA GLN A 71 -6.09 -8.84 1.43
C GLN A 71 -4.65 -9.31 1.18
N HIS A 72 -4.37 -10.60 1.41
CA HIS A 72 -3.04 -11.19 1.26
C HIS A 72 -2.74 -11.44 -0.21
N LEU A 73 -1.79 -10.68 -0.74
CA LEU A 73 -1.36 -10.77 -2.12
C LEU A 73 -0.39 -11.93 -2.32
N THR A 74 -0.51 -12.63 -3.43
CA THR A 74 0.52 -13.55 -3.92
C THR A 74 1.81 -12.79 -4.27
N GLN A 75 2.90 -13.50 -4.55
CA GLN A 75 4.12 -12.86 -5.03
C GLN A 75 3.87 -12.01 -6.29
N ASP A 76 3.09 -12.51 -7.25
CA ASP A 76 2.76 -11.78 -8.47
C ASP A 76 1.84 -10.59 -8.19
N GLY A 77 0.81 -10.78 -7.36
CA GLY A 77 -0.08 -9.69 -6.93
C GLY A 77 0.68 -8.57 -6.21
N SER A 78 1.62 -8.92 -5.33
CA SER A 78 2.44 -7.96 -4.61
C SER A 78 3.39 -7.19 -5.52
N LYS A 79 3.92 -7.82 -6.59
CA LYS A 79 4.76 -7.15 -7.58
C LYS A 79 3.98 -6.08 -8.35
N VAL A 80 2.80 -6.41 -8.86
CA VAL A 80 1.94 -5.47 -9.61
C VAL A 80 1.47 -4.33 -8.69
N PHE A 81 1.01 -4.67 -7.48
CA PHE A 81 0.64 -3.69 -6.47
C PHE A 81 1.80 -2.73 -6.13
N THR A 82 3.01 -3.26 -5.92
CA THR A 82 4.18 -2.44 -5.57
C THR A 82 4.55 -1.48 -6.70
N GLN A 83 4.44 -1.90 -7.96
CA GLN A 83 4.67 -1.02 -9.11
C GLN A 83 3.66 0.14 -9.13
N LYS A 84 2.37 -0.14 -8.96
CA LYS A 84 1.34 0.91 -8.86
C LYS A 84 1.58 1.85 -7.67
N LEU A 85 1.92 1.30 -6.51
CA LEU A 85 2.24 2.10 -5.33
C LEU A 85 3.45 3.02 -5.55
N ALA A 86 4.49 2.53 -6.23
CA ALA A 86 5.66 3.33 -6.58
C ALA A 86 5.29 4.50 -7.49
N THR A 87 4.48 4.26 -8.53
CA THR A 87 3.97 5.33 -9.41
C THR A 87 3.21 6.39 -8.62
N VAL A 88 2.32 5.99 -7.71
CA VAL A 88 1.58 6.93 -6.85
C VAL A 88 2.53 7.77 -5.98
N ILE A 89 3.57 7.15 -5.42
CA ILE A 89 4.55 7.83 -4.57
C ILE A 89 5.32 8.89 -5.39
N GLU A 90 5.70 8.54 -6.62
CA GLU A 90 6.39 9.43 -7.55
C GLU A 90 5.50 10.59 -7.99
N ASP A 91 4.27 10.32 -8.45
CA ASP A 91 3.32 11.31 -8.95
C ASP A 91 2.92 12.33 -7.89
N LYS A 92 2.67 11.85 -6.65
CA LYS A 92 2.34 12.71 -5.51
C LYS A 92 3.56 13.40 -4.90
N GLN A 93 4.77 13.13 -5.40
CA GLN A 93 6.03 13.65 -4.88
C GLN A 93 6.16 13.47 -3.35
N LEU A 94 5.69 12.33 -2.83
CA LEU A 94 5.60 12.11 -1.38
C LEU A 94 6.98 12.04 -0.73
N PHE A 95 8.01 11.66 -1.49
CA PHE A 95 9.38 11.64 -1.04
C PHE A 95 10.28 12.26 -2.12
N PRO A 96 10.61 13.56 -2.00
CA PRO A 96 11.36 14.30 -3.04
C PRO A 96 12.81 13.83 -3.20
N ILE A 97 13.33 13.05 -2.24
CA ILE A 97 14.61 12.37 -2.40
C ILE A 97 14.31 11.08 -3.15
N ARG A 98 14.72 11.01 -4.43
CA ARG A 98 14.75 9.75 -5.19
C ARG A 98 15.31 8.68 -4.27
N LEU A 99 14.46 7.72 -3.88
CA LEU A 99 14.93 6.43 -3.42
C LEU A 99 15.78 5.91 -4.58
N GLN A 100 17.10 6.07 -4.48
CA GLN A 100 18.02 5.25 -5.25
C GLN A 100 17.73 3.83 -4.78
N LEU A 101 16.77 3.19 -5.42
CA LEU A 101 16.60 1.74 -5.43
C LEU A 101 17.91 1.23 -6.01
N THR A 102 18.88 1.05 -5.12
CA THR A 102 20.15 0.44 -5.46
C THR A 102 19.78 -0.95 -5.94
N SER A 103 19.83 -1.10 -7.26
CA SER A 103 19.87 -2.37 -7.97
C SER A 103 20.63 -3.37 -7.11
N GLN A 104 19.90 -4.40 -6.69
CA GLN A 104 20.34 -5.66 -6.12
C GLN A 104 21.84 -5.72 -5.81
N LYS A 105 22.20 -5.51 -4.53
CA LYS A 105 23.43 -6.15 -4.03
C LYS A 105 23.23 -7.65 -4.20
N SER A 106 23.90 -8.21 -5.20
CA SER A 106 24.06 -9.65 -5.38
C SER A 106 24.53 -10.24 -4.05
N PHE A 107 23.73 -11.15 -3.49
CA PHE A 107 24.18 -11.93 -2.34
C PHE A 107 25.37 -12.79 -2.81
N PRO A 108 26.50 -12.78 -2.09
CA PRO A 108 27.60 -13.67 -2.43
C PRO A 108 27.12 -15.11 -2.28
N LYS A 109 27.20 -15.89 -3.37
CA LYS A 109 27.02 -17.33 -3.34
C LYS A 109 28.00 -17.90 -2.31
N ARG A 110 27.49 -18.50 -1.23
CA ARG A 110 28.28 -19.39 -0.40
C ARG A 110 28.52 -20.65 -1.23
N ASN A 111 29.76 -20.87 -1.63
CA ASN A 111 30.19 -22.17 -2.12
C ASN A 111 30.25 -23.10 -0.89
N TYR A 112 29.48 -24.18 -0.94
CA TYR A 112 29.67 -25.34 -0.07
C TYR A 112 30.75 -26.24 -0.66
#